data_AF-A0A938GXD4-F1
#
_entry.id   AF-A0A938GXD4-F1
#
_cell.length_a   1.000
_cell.length_b   1.000
_cell.length_c   1.000
_cell.angle_alpha   90.00
_cell.angle_beta   90.00
_cell.angle_gamma   90.00
#
_symmetry.space_group_name_H-M   'P 1'
#
loop_
_entity.id
_entity.type
_entity.pdbx_description
1 polymer ?
#
loop_
_entity_poly.entity_id
_entity_poly.type
_entity_poly.pdbx_seq_one_letter_code
_entity_poly.pdbx_strand_id
1 'polypeptide(L)'
;MRNASDPPGTLSPLKQALLAIEELQTRLRASEQKEREPVAIIGLACRFPGGADNPAAFWRLLADGVDAVTEVPASRWNVDDFYDAGAPRPGKTCARHGGFLRDVEHFDPASFGISPREAASMDPQHRVLLEVARDALAASGQLRDRLSGSPTGVFIGITTVEHGERQLGAEGLAALDAYHVTGNALNAAAGRLAYV
;
A
#
# COMPACT_ATOMS: atom_id res chain seq x y z
N MET A 1 -76.30 -31.07 -9.52
CA MET A 1 -75.54 -29.81 -9.71
C MET A 1 -74.79 -29.51 -8.42
N ARG A 2 -73.49 -29.85 -8.34
CA ARG A 2 -72.61 -29.48 -7.22
C ARG A 2 -71.41 -28.74 -7.80
N ASN A 3 -71.16 -27.56 -7.26
CA ASN A 3 -70.09 -26.63 -7.58
C ASN A 3 -68.73 -27.28 -7.27
N ALA A 4 -67.85 -27.39 -8.26
CA ALA A 4 -66.44 -27.66 -8.04
C ALA A 4 -65.76 -26.32 -7.71
N SER A 5 -65.23 -26.24 -6.50
CA SER A 5 -64.41 -25.13 -6.00
C SER A 5 -63.01 -25.25 -6.59
N ASP A 6 -62.63 -24.30 -7.45
CA ASP A 6 -61.24 -24.12 -7.86
C ASP A 6 -60.35 -23.86 -6.64
N PRO A 7 -59.17 -24.49 -6.53
CA PRO A 7 -58.22 -24.23 -5.46
C PRO A 7 -57.63 -22.81 -5.61
N PRO A 8 -57.18 -22.18 -4.50
CA PRO A 8 -56.73 -20.80 -4.52
C PRO A 8 -55.50 -20.60 -5.42
N GLY A 9 -55.73 -20.01 -6.59
CA GLY A 9 -54.91 -18.94 -7.16
C GLY A 9 -53.50 -19.28 -7.63
N THR A 10 -53.26 -20.43 -8.28
CA THR A 10 -52.00 -20.65 -9.00
C THR A 10 -51.93 -19.70 -10.20
N LEU A 11 -50.97 -18.76 -10.19
CA LEU A 11 -50.75 -17.83 -11.29
C LEU A 11 -50.56 -18.61 -12.60
N SER A 12 -51.11 -18.09 -13.70
CA SER A 12 -50.89 -18.71 -15.02
C SER A 12 -49.39 -18.82 -15.33
N PRO A 13 -48.95 -19.81 -16.13
CA PRO A 13 -47.53 -19.98 -16.48
C PRO A 13 -46.92 -18.71 -17.08
N LEU A 14 -47.70 -17.95 -17.87
CA LEU A 14 -47.28 -16.66 -18.42
C LEU A 14 -47.02 -15.61 -17.32
N LYS A 15 -47.87 -15.57 -16.29
CA LYS A 15 -47.73 -14.65 -15.17
C LYS A 15 -46.56 -15.03 -14.25
N GLN A 16 -46.28 -16.33 -14.10
CA GLN A 16 -45.08 -16.81 -13.42
C GLN A 16 -43.81 -16.45 -14.18
N ALA A 17 -43.80 -16.63 -15.51
CA ALA A 17 -42.67 -16.28 -16.36
C ALA A 17 -42.38 -14.77 -16.35
N LEU A 18 -43.42 -13.92 -16.39
CA LEU A 18 -43.27 -12.47 -16.29
C LEU A 18 -42.62 -12.06 -14.96
N LEU A 19 -43.11 -12.57 -13.82
CA LEU A 19 -42.53 -12.28 -12.51
C LEU A 19 -41.06 -12.74 -12.40
N ALA A 20 -40.74 -13.91 -12.95
CA ALA A 20 -39.36 -14.41 -12.97
C ALA A 20 -38.44 -13.52 -13.83
N ILE A 21 -38.91 -13.02 -14.97
CA ILE A 21 -38.16 -12.07 -15.80
C ILE A 21 -37.94 -10.75 -15.06
N GLU A 22 -38.97 -10.19 -14.41
CA GLU A 22 -38.86 -8.96 -13.63
C GLU A 22 -37.86 -9.10 -12.47
N GLU A 23 -37.86 -10.25 -11.79
CA GLU A 23 -36.89 -10.57 -10.75
C GLU A 23 -35.47 -10.67 -11.30
N LEU A 24 -35.27 -11.42 -12.39
CA LEU A 24 -33.96 -11.56 -13.04
C LEU A 24 -33.43 -10.23 -13.55
N GLN A 25 -34.28 -9.38 -14.14
CA GLN A 25 -33.92 -8.04 -14.57
C GLN A 25 -33.55 -7.12 -13.41
N THR A 26 -34.19 -7.29 -12.25
CA THR A 26 -33.85 -6.53 -11.04
C THR A 26 -32.49 -6.97 -10.49
N ARG A 27 -32.24 -8.27 -10.42
CA ARG A 27 -30.94 -8.83 -10.01
C ARG A 27 -29.82 -8.43 -10.97
N LEU A 28 -30.07 -8.45 -12.27
CA LEU A 28 -29.11 -8.02 -13.29
C LEU A 28 -28.75 -6.54 -13.11
N ARG A 29 -29.76 -5.67 -13.01
CA ARG A 29 -29.53 -4.23 -12.79
C ARG A 29 -28.75 -3.95 -11.50
N ALA A 30 -29.06 -4.66 -10.41
CA ALA A 30 -28.34 -4.53 -9.15
C ALA A 30 -26.87 -4.99 -9.27
N SER A 31 -26.62 -6.08 -10.01
CA SER A 31 -25.27 -6.58 -10.28
C SER A 31 -24.47 -5.61 -11.15
N GLU A 32 -25.06 -5.14 -12.24
CA GLU A 32 -24.45 -4.15 -13.15
C GLU A 32 -24.15 -2.84 -12.43
N GLN A 33 -25.03 -2.41 -11.52
CA GLN A 33 -24.81 -1.21 -10.70
C GLN A 33 -23.66 -1.42 -9.72
N LYS A 34 -23.56 -2.60 -9.08
CA LYS A 34 -22.46 -2.93 -8.16
C LYS A 34 -21.12 -3.02 -8.89
N GLU A 35 -21.09 -3.60 -10.09
CA GLU A 35 -19.87 -3.66 -10.92
C GLU A 35 -19.41 -2.28 -11.41
N ARG A 36 -20.33 -1.33 -11.52
CA ARG A 36 -20.06 0.04 -11.96
C ARG A 36 -20.02 1.05 -10.82
N GLU A 37 -20.01 0.59 -9.57
CA GLU A 37 -19.97 1.46 -8.41
C GLU A 37 -18.63 2.21 -8.37
N PRO A 38 -18.63 3.56 -8.38
CA PRO A 38 -17.39 4.32 -8.29
C PRO A 38 -16.67 4.12 -6.96
N VAL A 39 -15.35 4.00 -7.00
CA VAL A 39 -14.52 3.90 -5.79
C VAL A 39 -14.07 5.30 -5.35
N ALA A 40 -14.43 5.70 -4.14
CA ALA A 40 -14.02 6.98 -3.57
C ALA A 40 -12.62 6.91 -2.97
N ILE A 41 -11.76 7.86 -3.33
CA ILE A 41 -10.49 8.11 -2.63
C ILE A 41 -10.80 9.04 -1.46
N ILE A 42 -10.86 8.48 -0.26
CA ILE A 42 -11.28 9.23 0.95
C ILE A 42 -10.11 9.75 1.79
N GLY A 43 -8.88 9.29 1.55
CA GLY A 43 -7.68 9.76 2.24
C GLY A 43 -6.44 9.51 1.41
N LEU A 44 -5.41 10.34 1.61
CA LEU A 44 -4.15 10.29 0.89
C LEU A 44 -3.01 10.77 1.80
N ALA A 45 -1.89 10.06 1.75
CA ALA A 45 -0.62 10.52 2.28
C ALA A 45 0.50 10.03 1.36
N CYS A 46 1.65 10.70 1.41
CA CYS A 46 2.79 10.35 0.56
C CYS A 46 4.09 10.84 1.16
N ARG A 47 5.20 10.21 0.77
CA ARG A 47 6.56 10.72 0.94
C ARG A 47 7.24 10.68 -0.42
N PHE A 48 7.74 11.83 -0.87
CA PHE A 48 8.45 11.99 -2.14
C PHE A 48 9.75 12.79 -1.95
N PRO A 49 10.68 12.71 -2.93
CA PRO A 49 11.87 13.56 -2.97
C PRO A 49 11.54 15.05 -2.92
N GLY A 50 12.54 15.89 -2.65
CA GLY A 50 12.34 17.35 -2.56
C GLY A 50 11.63 17.80 -1.28
N GLY A 51 11.55 16.93 -0.26
CA GLY A 51 10.91 17.24 1.01
C GLY A 51 9.38 17.21 0.97
N ALA A 52 8.78 16.61 -0.06
CA ALA A 52 7.33 16.41 -0.14
C ALA A 52 6.89 15.26 0.77
N ASP A 53 6.74 15.57 2.06
CA ASP A 53 6.32 14.63 3.10
C ASP A 53 4.79 14.53 3.28
N ASN A 54 4.00 15.24 2.47
CA ASN A 54 2.55 15.18 2.49
C ASN A 54 1.96 15.65 1.14
N PRO A 55 0.66 15.40 0.86
CA PRO A 55 0.05 15.77 -0.42
C PRO A 55 0.12 17.25 -0.75
N ALA A 56 0.02 18.14 0.24
CA ALA A 56 0.10 19.59 0.01
C ALA A 56 1.54 20.04 -0.34
N ALA A 57 2.55 19.45 0.30
CA ALA A 57 3.95 19.66 -0.06
C ALA A 57 4.26 19.11 -1.46
N PHE A 58 3.74 17.94 -1.80
CA PHE A 58 3.89 17.36 -3.14
C PHE A 58 3.22 18.23 -4.21
N TRP A 59 2.00 18.70 -3.96
CA TRP A 59 1.29 19.60 -4.88
C TRP A 59 2.07 20.88 -5.14
N ARG A 60 2.69 21.49 -4.11
CA ARG A 60 3.52 22.69 -4.30
C ARG A 60 4.71 22.41 -5.22
N LEU A 61 5.44 21.31 -5.05
CA LEU A 61 6.54 20.95 -5.97
C LEU A 61 6.06 20.86 -7.43
N LEU A 62 4.91 20.23 -7.65
CA LEU A 62 4.33 20.10 -8.98
C LEU A 62 3.89 21.44 -9.57
N ALA A 63 3.17 22.24 -8.77
CA ALA A 63 2.66 23.54 -9.20
C ALA A 63 3.79 24.54 -9.51
N ASP A 64 4.88 24.48 -8.73
CA ASP A 64 6.05 25.35 -8.89
C ASP A 64 7.06 24.80 -9.92
N GLY A 65 6.84 23.60 -10.48
CA GLY A 65 7.71 22.98 -11.49
C GLY A 65 9.11 22.64 -10.98
N VAL A 66 9.22 22.26 -9.70
CA VAL A 66 10.51 22.01 -9.03
C VAL A 66 11.08 20.64 -9.42
N ASP A 67 12.32 20.62 -9.90
CA ASP A 67 13.11 19.39 -10.03
C ASP A 67 13.68 18.98 -8.66
N ALA A 68 13.22 17.84 -8.16
CA ALA A 68 13.61 17.28 -6.87
C ALA A 68 14.78 16.29 -6.96
N VAL A 69 15.38 16.13 -8.14
CA VAL A 69 16.57 15.29 -8.34
C VAL A 69 17.77 15.96 -7.68
N THR A 70 18.50 15.18 -6.89
CA THR A 70 19.70 15.63 -6.17
C THR A 70 20.84 14.66 -6.40
N GLU A 71 22.07 15.07 -6.12
CA GLU A 71 23.19 14.13 -6.05
C GLU A 71 22.95 13.12 -4.92
N VAL A 72 23.51 11.92 -5.04
CA VAL A 72 23.42 10.89 -3.98
C VAL A 72 23.84 11.52 -2.64
N PRO A 73 22.97 11.50 -1.61
CA PRO A 73 23.33 12.04 -0.31
C PRO A 73 24.50 11.26 0.29
N ALA A 74 25.49 11.97 0.85
CA ALA A 74 26.67 11.35 1.46
C ALA A 74 26.32 10.41 2.63
N SER A 75 25.15 10.56 3.25
CA SER A 75 24.63 9.65 4.27
C SER A 75 24.13 8.31 3.75
N ARG A 76 23.98 8.14 2.42
CA ARG A 76 23.51 6.91 1.79
C ARG A 76 24.67 6.02 1.38
N TRP A 77 25.50 6.51 0.47
CA TRP A 77 26.78 5.92 0.08
C TRP A 77 27.64 6.99 -0.59
N ASN A 78 28.95 6.74 -0.67
CA ASN A 78 29.85 7.59 -1.43
C ASN A 78 29.71 7.29 -2.93
N VAL A 79 29.15 8.22 -3.70
CA VAL A 79 28.91 8.01 -5.14
C VAL A 79 30.19 7.96 -5.95
N ASP A 80 31.26 8.62 -5.50
CA ASP A 80 32.55 8.67 -6.21
C ASP A 80 33.20 7.28 -6.33
N ASP A 81 32.90 6.37 -5.38
CA ASP A 81 33.41 5.00 -5.41
C ASP A 81 32.81 4.19 -6.59
N PHE A 82 31.63 4.58 -7.07
CA PHE A 82 30.86 3.85 -8.09
C PHE A 82 30.69 4.63 -9.39
N TYR A 83 30.88 5.95 -9.40
CA TYR A 83 30.67 6.77 -10.58
C TYR A 83 31.75 6.52 -11.66
N ASP A 84 31.31 6.35 -12.90
CA ASP A 84 32.15 6.30 -14.09
C ASP A 84 31.34 6.80 -15.30
N ALA A 85 31.80 7.88 -15.92
CA ALA A 85 31.13 8.48 -17.09
C ALA A 85 31.39 7.71 -18.40
N GLY A 86 32.22 6.66 -18.38
CA GLY A 86 32.55 5.83 -19.52
C GLY A 86 31.44 4.87 -19.94
N ALA A 87 31.81 3.88 -20.78
CA ALA A 87 30.89 2.84 -21.21
C ALA A 87 30.41 1.98 -20.02
N PRO A 88 29.16 1.45 -20.05
CA PRO A 88 28.64 0.59 -18.99
C PRO A 88 29.59 -0.56 -18.69
N ARG A 89 30.02 -0.66 -17.43
CA ARG A 89 30.91 -1.71 -16.93
C ARG A 89 30.44 -2.20 -15.56
N PRO A 90 30.64 -3.49 -15.23
CA PRO A 90 30.21 -4.03 -13.95
C PRO A 90 30.75 -3.24 -12.75
N GLY A 91 29.90 -3.02 -11.74
CA GLY A 91 30.26 -2.32 -10.50
C GLY A 91 30.40 -0.80 -10.62
N LYS A 92 30.04 -0.19 -11.76
CA LYS A 92 30.01 1.26 -11.95
C LYS A 92 28.65 1.76 -12.40
N THR A 93 28.36 3.03 -12.13
CA THR A 93 27.17 3.77 -12.56
C THR A 93 27.57 5.02 -13.33
N CYS A 94 26.85 5.31 -14.41
CA CYS A 94 26.98 6.59 -15.13
C CYS A 94 26.06 7.69 -14.56
N ALA A 95 25.21 7.36 -13.58
CA ALA A 95 24.33 8.28 -12.90
C ALA A 95 24.80 8.54 -11.47
N ARG A 96 24.89 9.82 -11.10
CA ARG A 96 25.19 10.29 -9.74
C ARG A 96 24.04 11.07 -9.10
N HIS A 97 22.94 11.25 -9.82
CA HIS A 97 21.77 11.97 -9.35
C HIS A 97 20.55 11.05 -9.30
N GLY A 98 19.65 11.31 -8.36
CA GLY A 98 18.42 10.56 -8.17
C GLY A 98 17.43 11.28 -7.25
N GLY A 99 16.25 10.70 -7.10
CA GLY A 99 15.24 11.15 -6.14
C GLY A 99 15.42 10.44 -4.80
N PHE A 100 15.72 11.19 -3.74
CA PHE A 100 15.97 10.63 -2.41
C PHE A 100 14.95 11.13 -1.40
N LEU A 101 14.37 10.20 -0.63
CA LEU A 101 13.65 10.55 0.58
C LEU A 101 14.63 10.99 1.67
N ARG A 102 14.23 11.99 2.45
CA ARG A 102 14.92 12.40 3.67
C ARG A 102 14.57 11.45 4.80
N ASP A 103 15.48 11.35 5.77
CA ASP A 103 15.20 10.76 7.09
C ASP A 103 14.64 9.32 7.08
N VAL A 104 14.94 8.52 6.06
CA VAL A 104 14.47 7.12 5.94
C VAL A 104 14.92 6.19 7.07
N GLU A 105 15.93 6.62 7.83
CA GLU A 105 16.42 5.93 9.03
C GLU A 105 15.50 6.15 10.25
N HIS A 106 14.75 7.25 10.26
CA HIS A 106 13.88 7.62 11.38
C HIS A 106 12.54 6.90 11.29
N PHE A 107 12.07 6.46 12.45
CA PHE A 107 10.80 5.77 12.61
C PHE A 107 10.37 5.87 14.08
N ASP A 108 9.08 6.05 14.34
CA ASP A 108 8.49 5.96 15.69
C ASP A 108 7.90 4.56 15.93
N PRO A 109 8.69 3.58 16.39
CA PRO A 109 8.21 2.22 16.54
C PRO A 109 7.19 2.07 17.68
N ALA A 110 7.22 2.93 18.69
CA ALA A 110 6.32 2.86 19.83
C ALA A 110 4.87 3.14 19.41
N SER A 111 4.65 4.05 18.45
CA SER A 111 3.32 4.33 17.90
C SER A 111 2.66 3.14 17.18
N PHE A 112 3.45 2.13 16.82
CA PHE A 112 3.00 0.89 16.17
C PHE A 112 3.14 -0.36 17.06
N GLY A 113 3.50 -0.20 18.34
CA GLY A 113 3.72 -1.34 19.24
C GLY A 113 4.94 -2.20 18.86
N ILE A 114 5.88 -1.65 18.09
CA ILE A 114 7.08 -2.34 17.62
C ILE A 114 8.23 -2.07 18.59
N SER A 115 9.01 -3.11 18.91
CA SER A 115 10.16 -2.94 19.80
C SER A 115 11.33 -2.24 19.08
N PRO A 116 12.20 -1.48 19.78
CA PRO A 116 13.39 -0.88 19.16
C PRO A 116 14.29 -1.90 18.46
N ARG A 117 14.38 -3.12 19.02
CA ARG A 117 15.16 -4.22 18.43
C ARG A 117 14.59 -4.65 17.08
N GLU A 118 13.28 -4.86 17.01
CA GLU A 118 12.62 -5.21 15.76
C GLU A 118 12.73 -4.08 14.73
N ALA A 119 12.49 -2.83 15.16
CA ALA A 119 12.56 -1.65 14.31
C ALA A 119 13.92 -1.51 13.63
N ALA A 120 15.02 -1.80 14.35
CA ALA A 120 16.37 -1.76 13.78
C ALA A 120 16.57 -2.73 12.61
N SER A 121 15.92 -3.90 12.65
CA SER A 121 16.01 -4.93 11.60
C SER A 121 15.04 -4.74 10.44
N MET A 122 14.04 -3.86 10.58
CA MET A 122 13.00 -3.64 9.56
C MET A 122 13.51 -2.85 8.35
N ASP A 123 13.13 -3.25 7.14
CA ASP A 123 13.35 -2.45 5.94
C ASP A 123 12.71 -1.05 6.08
N PRO A 124 13.43 0.05 5.78
CA PRO A 124 12.86 1.40 5.68
C PRO A 124 11.56 1.49 4.86
N GLN A 125 11.39 0.65 3.84
CA GLN A 125 10.14 0.54 3.07
C GLN A 125 8.94 0.20 3.98
N HIS A 126 9.11 -0.75 4.90
CA HIS A 126 8.06 -1.12 5.86
C HIS A 126 7.78 0.01 6.85
N ARG A 127 8.83 0.66 7.36
CA ARG A 127 8.72 1.76 8.32
C ARG A 127 7.97 2.95 7.72
N VAL A 128 8.37 3.40 6.53
CA VAL A 128 7.73 4.50 5.79
C VAL A 128 6.29 4.14 5.42
N LEU A 129 6.04 2.91 4.99
CA LEU A 129 4.69 2.43 4.68
C LEU A 129 3.75 2.54 5.89
N LEU A 130 4.21 2.15 7.08
CA LEU A 130 3.41 2.24 8.30
C LEU A 130 3.02 3.69 8.63
N GLU A 131 3.97 4.62 8.53
CA GLU A 131 3.71 6.03 8.77
C GLU A 131 2.78 6.64 7.72
N VAL A 132 3.01 6.35 6.44
CA VAL A 132 2.15 6.85 5.35
C VAL A 132 0.74 6.30 5.47
N ALA A 133 0.58 5.02 5.81
CA ALA A 133 -0.74 4.44 6.00
C ALA A 133 -1.48 5.05 7.20
N ARG A 134 -0.79 5.28 8.33
CA ARG A 134 -1.33 6.02 9.47
C ARG A 134 -1.82 7.41 9.04
N ASP A 135 -0.98 8.15 8.32
CA ASP A 135 -1.30 9.52 7.88
C ASP A 135 -2.48 9.52 6.88
N ALA A 136 -2.55 8.54 5.98
CA ALA A 136 -3.66 8.38 5.04
C ALA A 136 -4.99 8.05 5.74
N LEU A 137 -4.95 7.18 6.75
CA LEU A 137 -6.11 6.87 7.59
C LEU A 137 -6.58 8.09 8.36
N ALA A 138 -5.66 8.86 8.95
CA ALA A 138 -5.98 10.11 9.63
C ALA A 138 -6.63 11.13 8.67
N ALA A 139 -6.07 11.28 7.45
CA ALA A 139 -6.62 12.15 6.42
C ALA A 139 -8.04 11.74 5.98
N SER A 140 -8.35 10.44 6.02
CA SER A 140 -9.69 9.91 5.71
C SER A 140 -10.72 10.06 6.84
N GLY A 141 -10.31 10.55 8.02
CA GLY A 141 -11.16 10.60 9.20
C GLY A 141 -11.54 9.22 9.75
N GLN A 142 -10.82 8.17 9.36
CA GLN A 142 -11.03 6.81 9.87
C GLN A 142 -10.24 6.59 11.15
N LEU A 143 -10.85 5.89 12.10
CA LEU A 143 -10.20 5.46 13.34
C LEU A 143 -9.78 4.00 13.19
N ARG A 144 -8.56 3.66 13.64
CA ARG A 144 -8.03 2.28 13.60
C ARG A 144 -8.99 1.27 14.23
N ASP A 145 -9.58 1.61 15.37
CA ASP A 145 -10.51 0.75 16.10
C ASP A 145 -11.77 0.39 15.30
N ARG A 146 -12.15 1.20 14.30
CA ARG A 146 -13.28 0.91 13.41
C ARG A 146 -12.93 -0.04 12.28
N LEU A 147 -11.64 -0.15 11.95
CA LEU A 147 -11.14 -1.05 10.91
C LEU A 147 -10.76 -2.42 11.46
N SER A 148 -10.45 -2.50 12.76
CA SER A 148 -10.15 -3.78 13.42
C SER A 148 -11.32 -4.75 13.30
N GLY A 149 -11.07 -5.95 12.77
CA GLY A 149 -12.08 -6.98 12.52
C GLY A 149 -13.01 -6.72 11.33
N SER A 150 -12.82 -5.62 10.60
CA SER A 150 -13.58 -5.31 9.39
C SER A 150 -13.00 -6.02 8.15
N PRO A 151 -13.77 -6.19 7.06
CA PRO A 151 -13.27 -6.71 5.79
C PRO A 151 -12.43 -5.68 5.01
N THR A 152 -11.45 -5.04 5.67
CA THR A 152 -10.55 -4.07 5.05
C THR A 152 -9.37 -4.78 4.39
N GLY A 153 -9.20 -4.59 3.08
CA GLY A 153 -8.08 -5.14 2.32
C GLY A 153 -6.88 -4.19 2.28
N VAL A 154 -5.67 -4.77 2.28
CA VAL A 154 -4.41 -4.04 2.07
C VAL A 154 -3.77 -4.51 0.77
N PHE A 155 -3.51 -3.57 -0.13
CA PHE A 155 -2.90 -3.83 -1.44
C PHE A 155 -1.69 -2.92 -1.62
N ILE A 156 -0.49 -3.50 -1.75
CA ILE A 156 0.77 -2.76 -1.82
C ILE A 156 1.61 -3.30 -2.98
N GLY A 157 2.15 -2.38 -3.79
CA GLY A 157 3.25 -2.67 -4.69
C GLY A 157 4.58 -2.38 -3.98
N ILE A 158 5.39 -3.41 -3.77
CA ILE A 158 6.70 -3.32 -3.13
C ILE A 158 7.67 -4.26 -3.85
N THR A 159 8.92 -3.84 -3.99
CA THR A 159 9.99 -4.60 -4.66
C THR A 159 11.31 -4.29 -3.98
N THR A 160 12.35 -5.05 -4.34
CA THR A 160 13.71 -4.97 -3.81
C THR A 160 13.81 -5.29 -2.32
N VAL A 161 14.88 -5.99 -1.94
CA VAL A 161 15.14 -6.44 -0.56
C VAL A 161 16.55 -6.07 -0.12
N GLU A 162 17.09 -4.99 -0.72
CA GLU A 162 18.48 -4.58 -0.56
C GLU A 162 18.85 -4.33 0.90
N HIS A 163 17.91 -3.83 1.72
CA HIS A 163 18.18 -3.58 3.13
C HIS A 163 18.59 -4.86 3.87
N GLY A 164 17.82 -5.94 3.69
CA GLY A 164 18.13 -7.24 4.28
C GLY A 164 19.43 -7.84 3.72
N GLU A 165 19.66 -7.71 2.41
CA GLU A 165 20.91 -8.18 1.78
C GLU A 165 22.14 -7.43 2.32
N ARG A 166 22.04 -6.13 2.53
CA ARG A 166 23.10 -5.31 3.13
C ARG A 166 23.36 -5.67 4.59
N GLN A 167 22.31 -5.88 5.39
CA GLN A 167 22.46 -6.37 6.77
C GLN A 167 23.22 -7.69 6.81
N LEU A 168 22.83 -8.66 5.96
CA LEU A 168 23.51 -9.95 5.84
C LEU A 168 24.96 -9.80 5.38
N GLY A 169 25.22 -8.92 4.43
CA GLY A 169 26.58 -8.64 3.95
C GLY A 169 27.50 -8.04 5.02
N ALA A 170 26.94 -7.20 5.91
CA ALA A 170 27.70 -6.52 6.97
C ALA A 170 27.90 -7.39 8.23
N GLU A 171 26.88 -8.13 8.65
CA GLU A 171 26.87 -8.85 9.94
C GLU A 171 26.93 -10.38 9.78
N GLY A 172 26.81 -10.90 8.56
CA GLY A 172 26.80 -12.33 8.28
C GLY A 172 25.62 -13.04 8.95
N LEU A 173 25.87 -14.24 9.50
CA LEU A 173 24.85 -15.03 10.17
C LEU A 173 24.34 -14.39 11.47
N ALA A 174 25.04 -13.40 12.04
CA ALA A 174 24.62 -12.72 13.26
C ALA A 174 23.37 -11.86 13.06
N ALA A 175 23.13 -11.36 11.84
CA ALA A 175 21.91 -10.64 11.48
C ALA A 175 20.68 -11.56 11.36
N LEU A 176 20.84 -12.88 11.29
CA LEU A 176 19.72 -13.81 11.11
C LEU A 176 18.99 -14.06 12.43
N ASP A 177 17.89 -13.34 12.62
CA ASP A 177 16.90 -13.63 13.64
C ASP A 177 15.46 -13.55 13.10
N ALA A 178 14.48 -13.71 13.98
CA ALA A 178 13.06 -13.66 13.60
C ALA A 178 12.64 -12.28 13.04
N TYR A 179 13.30 -11.20 13.46
CA TYR A 179 13.01 -9.85 13.02
C TYR A 179 13.66 -9.54 11.67
N HIS A 180 14.80 -10.13 11.35
CA HIS A 180 15.38 -10.01 10.02
C HIS A 180 14.44 -10.54 8.93
N VAL A 181 13.88 -11.74 9.12
CA VAL A 181 12.99 -12.37 8.13
C VAL A 181 11.71 -11.54 7.96
N THR A 182 11.02 -11.23 9.05
CA THR A 182 9.74 -10.48 9.01
C THR A 182 9.93 -8.99 8.73
N GLY A 183 11.13 -8.46 8.97
CA GLY A 183 11.51 -7.07 8.73
C GLY A 183 11.77 -6.75 7.27
N ASN A 184 12.15 -7.74 6.45
CA ASN A 184 12.59 -7.52 5.06
C ASN A 184 11.75 -8.27 4.01
N ALA A 185 10.91 -9.24 4.41
CA ALA A 185 10.08 -9.96 3.46
C ALA A 185 8.96 -9.08 2.88
N LEU A 186 8.86 -9.04 1.55
CA LEU A 186 7.90 -8.19 0.82
C LEU A 186 6.43 -8.46 1.19
N ASN A 187 6.07 -9.74 1.41
CA ASN A 187 4.72 -10.11 1.84
C ASN A 187 4.41 -9.63 3.27
N ALA A 188 5.43 -9.52 4.13
CA ALA A 188 5.29 -9.04 5.48
C ALA A 188 4.97 -7.54 5.51
N ALA A 189 5.28 -6.75 4.47
CA ALA A 189 4.88 -5.34 4.38
C ALA A 189 3.36 -5.18 4.52
N ALA A 190 2.60 -5.90 3.69
CA ALA A 190 1.15 -5.87 3.70
C ALA A 190 0.56 -6.55 4.94
N GLY A 191 1.11 -7.70 5.33
CA GLY A 191 0.68 -8.42 6.52
C GLY A 191 0.87 -7.59 7.80
N ARG A 192 1.99 -6.87 7.91
CA ARG A 192 2.28 -5.99 9.04
C ARG A 192 1.30 -4.83 9.11
N LEU A 193 0.98 -4.18 7.99
CA LEU A 193 -0.01 -3.11 7.98
C LEU A 193 -1.40 -3.60 8.41
N ALA A 194 -1.80 -4.80 7.99
CA ALA A 194 -3.07 -5.39 8.40
C ALA A 194 -3.08 -5.83 9.87
N TYR A 195 -1.90 -6.07 10.46
CA TYR A 195 -1.75 -6.52 11.84
C TYR A 195 -1.76 -5.39 12.87
N VAL A 196 -1.17 -4.22 12.55
CA VAL A 196 -0.91 -3.13 13.50
C VAL A 196 -2.05 -2.15 13.76
#